data_AF-A0A7R9TGJ8-F1
#
_entry.id   AF-A0A7R9TGJ8-F1
#
_cell.length_a   1.000
_cell.length_b   1.000
_cell.length_c   1.000
_cell.angle_alpha   90.00
_cell.angle_beta   90.00
_cell.angle_gamma   90.00
#
_symmetry.space_group_name_H-M   'P 1'
#
loop_
_entity.id
_entity.type
_entity.pdbx_description
1 polymer ?
#
loop_
_entity_poly.entity_id
_entity_poly.type
_entity_poly.pdbx_seq_one_letter_code
_entity_poly.pdbx_strand_id
1 'polypeptide(L)'
;GKSVLITSHTHNAVDNILERLPSVGVESFLRVGGEDGKASPAVAPYCPGGSKHRAETTKDLQRLANESLVVGATCYAVANNPLIARRECRRAGSSSVGRFDVVLVDEAGQMTLPSALPPLLRAETFVLVGDPKQLPPLVRSPRADEEGL
;
A
#
# COMPACT_ATOMS: atom_id res chain seq x y z
N GLY A 1 17.35 -5.99 -2.96
CA GLY A 1 16.84 -4.64 -3.27
C GLY A 1 16.10 -4.06 -2.07
N LYS A 2 15.79 -2.76 -2.10
CA LYS A 2 14.95 -2.11 -1.09
C LYS A 2 13.48 -2.58 -1.23
N SER A 3 12.76 -2.63 -0.11
CA SER A 3 11.33 -2.88 -0.04
C SER A 3 10.54 -1.58 -0.17
N VAL A 4 9.50 -1.59 -1.00
CA VAL A 4 8.69 -0.43 -1.36
C VAL A 4 7.23 -0.74 -1.12
N LEU A 5 6.55 0.15 -0.40
CA LEU A 5 5.09 0.16 -0.29
C LEU A 5 4.54 1.30 -1.16
N ILE A 6 3.60 0.99 -2.03
CA ILE A 6 2.85 1.95 -2.84
C ILE A 6 1.45 2.02 -2.22
N THR A 7 1.00 3.21 -1.85
CA THR A 7 -0.29 3.40 -1.20
C THR A 7 -1.01 4.64 -1.68
N SER A 8 -2.32 4.63 -1.57
CA SER A 8 -3.20 5.76 -1.82
C SER A 8 -4.52 5.56 -1.07
N HIS A 9 -5.40 6.56 -1.09
CA HIS A 9 -6.72 6.49 -0.51
C HIS A 9 -7.64 5.48 -1.23
N THR A 10 -7.54 5.39 -2.56
CA THR A 10 -8.48 4.60 -3.39
C THR A 10 -7.83 3.37 -4.02
N HIS A 11 -8.65 2.38 -4.36
CA HIS A 11 -8.19 1.19 -5.10
C HIS A 11 -7.66 1.57 -6.48
N ASN A 12 -8.39 2.41 -7.22
CA ASN A 12 -8.02 2.81 -8.57
C ASN A 12 -6.66 3.52 -8.62
N ALA A 13 -6.36 4.42 -7.67
CA ALA A 13 -5.07 5.10 -7.63
C ALA A 13 -3.91 4.12 -7.42
N VAL A 14 -4.06 3.16 -6.50
CA VAL A 14 -3.07 2.09 -6.30
C VAL A 14 -2.91 1.26 -7.57
N ASP A 15 -4.01 0.81 -8.17
CA ASP A 15 -3.99 -0.08 -9.32
C ASP A 15 -3.37 0.61 -10.55
N ASN A 16 -3.67 1.89 -10.78
CA ASN A 16 -3.09 2.69 -11.87
C ASN A 16 -1.55 2.70 -11.85
N ILE A 17 -0.95 2.73 -10.66
CA ILE A 17 0.51 2.66 -10.52
C ILE A 17 0.99 1.22 -10.79
N LEU A 18 0.33 0.24 -10.18
CA LEU A 18 0.73 -1.17 -10.28
C LEU A 18 0.65 -1.71 -11.71
N GLU A 19 -0.34 -1.29 -12.50
CA GLU A 19 -0.48 -1.65 -13.91
C GLU A 19 0.72 -1.21 -14.75
N ARG A 20 1.42 -0.15 -14.33
CA ARG A 20 2.59 0.39 -15.05
C ARG A 20 3.90 -0.25 -14.60
N LEU A 21 3.94 -0.95 -13.47
CA LEU A 21 5.17 -1.56 -12.95
C LEU A 21 5.85 -2.52 -13.95
N PRO A 22 5.13 -3.39 -14.69
CA PRO A 22 5.76 -4.27 -15.66
C PRO A 22 6.46 -3.52 -16.80
N SER A 23 5.95 -2.36 -17.24
CA SER A 23 6.56 -1.60 -18.34
C SER A 23 7.89 -0.95 -17.97
N VAL A 24 8.17 -0.82 -16.68
CA VAL A 24 9.44 -0.32 -16.13
C VAL A 24 10.31 -1.45 -15.55
N GLY A 25 9.99 -2.71 -15.86
CA GLY A 25 10.78 -3.88 -15.49
C GLY A 25 10.50 -4.44 -14.09
N VAL A 26 9.43 -4.01 -13.43
CA VAL A 26 9.00 -4.56 -12.12
C VAL A 26 7.88 -5.57 -12.35
N GLU A 27 8.25 -6.83 -12.56
CA GLU A 27 7.31 -7.92 -12.88
C GLU A 27 6.75 -8.64 -11.65
N SER A 28 7.34 -8.43 -10.47
CA SER A 28 6.94 -9.09 -9.22
C SER A 28 6.60 -8.07 -8.15
N PHE A 29 5.31 -7.99 -7.83
CA PHE A 29 4.75 -7.16 -6.77
C PHE A 29 3.49 -7.82 -6.20
N LEU A 30 3.08 -7.42 -5.00
CA LEU A 30 1.91 -7.93 -4.29
C LEU A 30 0.85 -6.83 -4.12
N ARG A 31 -0.37 -7.08 -4.59
CA ARG A 31 -1.53 -6.23 -4.34
C ARG A 31 -2.30 -6.73 -3.12
N VAL A 32 -2.32 -5.98 -2.03
CA VAL A 32 -3.01 -6.38 -0.78
C VAL A 32 -4.31 -5.59 -0.61
N GLY A 33 -5.41 -6.27 -0.28
CA GLY A 33 -6.72 -5.65 -0.10
C GLY A 33 -7.49 -5.42 -1.40
N GLY A 34 -7.00 -5.94 -2.53
CA GLY A 34 -7.64 -5.88 -3.84
C GLY A 34 -8.48 -7.13 -4.18
N GLU A 35 -8.59 -8.07 -3.26
CA GLU A 35 -9.37 -9.30 -3.39
C GLU A 35 -10.88 -8.98 -3.54
N ASP A 36 -11.68 -9.98 -3.90
CA ASP A 36 -13.14 -9.89 -4.06
C ASP A 36 -13.60 -8.82 -5.07
N GLY A 37 -12.84 -8.64 -6.16
CA GLY A 37 -13.21 -7.76 -7.27
C GLY A 37 -12.90 -6.28 -7.08
N LYS A 38 -12.14 -5.92 -6.04
CA LYS A 38 -11.72 -4.53 -5.78
C LYS A 38 -10.51 -4.09 -6.60
N ALA A 39 -9.66 -5.04 -6.99
CA ALA A 39 -8.54 -4.78 -7.88
C ALA A 39 -8.99 -4.76 -9.34
N SER A 40 -8.33 -3.94 -10.16
CA SER A 40 -8.48 -3.96 -11.61
C SER A 40 -8.16 -5.35 -12.19
N PRO A 41 -8.71 -5.73 -13.36
CA PRO A 41 -8.43 -7.02 -13.99
C PRO A 41 -6.94 -7.26 -14.28
N ALA A 42 -6.18 -6.19 -14.53
CA ALA A 42 -4.74 -6.26 -14.80
C ALA A 42 -3.93 -6.55 -13.52
N VAL A 43 -4.40 -6.07 -12.37
CA VAL A 43 -3.71 -6.20 -11.07
C VAL A 43 -4.23 -7.40 -10.27
N ALA A 44 -5.46 -7.87 -10.50
CA ALA A 44 -6.06 -9.01 -9.81
C ALA A 44 -5.19 -10.29 -9.79
N PRO A 45 -4.43 -10.65 -10.84
CA PRO A 45 -3.47 -11.74 -10.80
C PRO A 45 -2.44 -11.64 -9.67
N TYR A 46 -2.08 -10.42 -9.26
CA TYR A 46 -1.09 -10.08 -8.24
C TYR A 46 -1.69 -9.92 -6.83
N CYS A 47 -2.98 -10.20 -6.63
CA CYS A 47 -3.56 -10.34 -5.30
C CYS A 47 -3.20 -11.70 -4.66
N PRO A 48 -3.21 -11.82 -3.33
CA PRO A 48 -3.20 -13.12 -2.66
C PRO A 48 -4.28 -14.07 -3.21
N GLY A 49 -3.88 -15.25 -3.66
CA GLY A 49 -4.78 -16.22 -4.31
C GLY A 49 -5.03 -15.95 -5.81
N GLY A 50 -4.46 -14.89 -6.37
CA GLY A 50 -4.49 -14.59 -7.80
C GLY A 50 -3.62 -15.54 -8.62
N SER A 51 -3.76 -15.50 -9.95
CA SER A 51 -3.06 -16.43 -10.85
C SER A 51 -1.53 -16.28 -10.86
N LYS A 52 -0.99 -15.13 -10.42
CA LYS A 52 0.46 -14.93 -10.22
C LYS A 52 0.93 -15.25 -8.80
N HIS A 53 0.02 -15.28 -7.82
CA HIS A 53 0.32 -15.50 -6.40
C HIS A 53 -0.63 -16.50 -5.76
N ARG A 54 -0.39 -17.79 -6.02
CA ARG A 54 -1.11 -18.86 -5.35
C ARG A 54 -0.77 -18.89 -3.86
N ALA A 55 -1.78 -18.74 -3.01
CA ALA A 55 -1.65 -18.84 -1.56
C ALA A 55 -2.86 -19.56 -0.97
N GLU A 56 -2.66 -20.78 -0.47
CA GLU A 56 -3.75 -21.64 0.04
C GLU A 56 -3.68 -21.82 1.56
N THR A 57 -2.52 -21.52 2.15
CA THR A 57 -2.29 -21.63 3.59
C THR A 57 -1.83 -20.31 4.18
N THR A 58 -1.97 -20.18 5.50
CA THR A 58 -1.42 -19.04 6.25
C THR A 58 0.10 -18.92 6.10
N LYS A 59 0.80 -20.05 5.94
CA LYS A 59 2.25 -20.08 5.67
C LYS A 59 2.58 -19.53 4.29
N ASP A 60 1.78 -19.85 3.27
CA ASP A 60 1.97 -19.30 1.92
C ASP A 60 1.76 -17.78 1.91
N LEU A 61 0.73 -17.31 2.61
CA LEU A 61 0.45 -15.89 2.78
C LEU A 61 1.61 -15.15 3.49
N GLN A 62 2.16 -15.74 4.57
CA GLN A 62 3.31 -15.17 5.26
C GLN A 62 4.56 -15.14 4.37
N ARG A 63 4.83 -16.23 3.64
CA ARG A 63 5.93 -16.29 2.67
C ARG A 63 5.77 -15.20 1.60
N LEU A 64 4.59 -15.10 1.00
CA LEU A 64 4.28 -14.12 -0.04
C LEU A 64 4.50 -12.68 0.45
N ALA A 65 4.02 -12.35 1.66
CA ALA A 65 4.24 -11.06 2.29
C ALA A 65 5.74 -10.76 2.52
N ASN A 66 6.48 -11.74 3.04
CA ASN A 66 7.90 -11.61 3.38
C ASN A 66 8.79 -11.57 2.12
N GLU A 67 8.39 -12.21 1.03
CA GLU A 67 9.14 -12.28 -0.22
C GLU A 67 8.92 -11.10 -1.15
N SER A 68 7.75 -10.48 -1.07
CA SER A 68 7.40 -9.33 -1.91
C SER A 68 8.24 -8.10 -1.54
N LEU A 69 9.01 -7.62 -2.51
CA LEU A 69 9.76 -6.37 -2.38
C LEU A 69 8.88 -5.15 -2.63
N VAL A 70 7.96 -5.24 -3.58
CA VAL A 70 7.00 -4.17 -3.89
C VAL A 70 5.61 -4.63 -3.47
N VAL A 71 4.96 -3.82 -2.65
CA VAL A 71 3.59 -4.08 -2.16
C VAL A 71 2.73 -2.86 -2.49
N GLY A 72 1.56 -3.08 -3.08
CA GLY A 72 0.57 -2.03 -3.31
C GLY A 72 -0.69 -2.26 -2.47
N ALA A 73 -1.15 -1.24 -1.75
CA ALA A 73 -2.32 -1.35 -0.88
C ALA A 73 -2.93 0.01 -0.56
N THR A 74 -4.24 0.08 -0.34
CA THR A 74 -4.86 1.31 0.17
C THR A 74 -4.40 1.61 1.59
N CYS A 75 -4.46 2.86 2.03
CA CYS A 75 -4.03 3.22 3.38
C CYS A 75 -4.80 2.47 4.47
N TYR A 76 -6.08 2.17 4.22
CA TYR A 76 -6.89 1.31 5.08
C TYR A 76 -6.33 -0.11 5.17
N ALA A 77 -5.95 -0.73 4.05
CA ALA A 77 -5.36 -2.05 4.03
C ALA A 77 -3.97 -2.06 4.69
N VAL A 78 -3.18 -0.99 4.55
CA VAL A 78 -1.89 -0.84 5.25
C VAL A 78 -2.05 -0.83 6.77
N ALA A 79 -3.12 -0.21 7.28
CA ALA A 79 -3.42 -0.18 8.70
C ALA A 79 -3.89 -1.55 9.23
N ASN A 80 -4.74 -2.25 8.46
CA ASN A 80 -5.56 -3.35 8.99
C ASN A 80 -5.21 -4.74 8.43
N ASN A 81 -4.43 -4.86 7.36
CA ASN A 81 -4.16 -6.15 6.71
C ASN A 81 -2.93 -6.85 7.33
N PRO A 82 -3.05 -8.10 7.83
CA PRO A 82 -1.93 -8.85 8.40
C PRO A 82 -0.75 -9.07 7.46
N LEU A 83 -0.96 -9.15 6.15
CA LEU A 83 0.12 -9.31 5.16
C LEU A 83 1.08 -8.12 5.13
N ILE A 84 0.62 -6.96 5.59
CA ILE A 84 1.45 -5.77 5.75
C ILE A 84 1.85 -5.61 7.21
N ALA A 85 0.87 -5.73 8.11
CA ALA A 85 1.09 -5.47 9.53
C ALA A 85 2.04 -6.46 10.22
N ARG A 86 2.09 -7.70 9.74
CA ARG A 86 2.90 -8.79 10.33
C ARG A 86 4.06 -9.24 9.45
N ARG A 87 4.28 -8.56 8.32
CA ARG A 87 5.42 -8.84 7.44
C ARG A 87 6.73 -8.71 8.19
N GLU A 88 7.62 -9.68 8.07
CA GLU A 88 8.94 -9.62 8.67
C GLU A 88 9.84 -8.65 7.91
N CYS A 89 10.60 -7.84 8.64
CA CYS A 89 11.64 -7.04 8.02
C CYS A 89 12.80 -7.92 7.60
N ARG A 90 13.26 -7.74 6.36
CA ARG A 90 14.41 -8.48 5.81
C ARG A 90 15.76 -8.01 6.34
N ARG A 91 15.83 -6.91 7.11
CA ARG A 91 17.09 -6.45 7.69
C ARG A 91 17.49 -7.37 8.85
N ALA A 92 18.62 -8.04 8.68
CA ALA A 92 19.23 -8.85 9.73
C ALA A 92 19.40 -8.02 11.01
N GLY A 93 18.88 -8.53 12.14
CA GLY A 93 18.93 -7.88 13.44
C GLY A 93 17.82 -6.85 13.71
N SER A 94 16.90 -6.60 12.75
CA SER A 94 15.73 -5.75 13.01
C SER A 94 14.54 -6.59 13.46
N SER A 95 14.07 -6.34 14.68
CA SER A 95 12.81 -6.88 15.21
C SER A 95 11.57 -6.09 14.75
N SER A 96 11.74 -5.09 13.87
CA SER A 96 10.62 -4.29 13.37
C SER A 96 9.72 -5.10 12.44
N VAL A 97 8.41 -5.04 12.67
CA VAL A 97 7.43 -5.75 11.87
C VAL A 97 6.65 -4.77 10.99
N GLY A 98 6.40 -5.16 9.75
CA GLY A 98 5.57 -4.42 8.81
C GLY A 98 6.14 -3.08 8.38
N ARG A 99 7.46 -2.91 8.40
CA ARG A 99 8.16 -1.73 7.85
C ARG A 99 8.64 -1.96 6.42
N PHE A 100 8.82 -0.85 5.70
CA PHE A 100 9.35 -0.76 4.36
C PHE A 100 10.48 0.27 4.30
N ASP A 101 11.44 0.05 3.41
CA ASP A 101 12.52 1.01 3.17
C ASP A 101 11.97 2.31 2.60
N VAL A 102 11.01 2.20 1.68
CA VAL A 102 10.36 3.34 1.04
C VAL A 102 8.85 3.16 1.04
N VAL A 103 8.10 4.21 1.39
CA VAL A 103 6.65 4.27 1.22
C VAL A 103 6.30 5.41 0.28
N LEU A 104 5.73 5.10 -0.88
CA LEU A 104 5.11 6.08 -1.78
C LEU A 104 3.64 6.24 -1.42
N VAL A 105 3.22 7.46 -1.13
CA VAL A 105 1.82 7.84 -0.91
C VAL A 105 1.38 8.70 -2.09
N ASP A 106 0.53 8.15 -2.95
CA ASP A 106 -0.07 8.87 -4.08
C ASP A 106 -1.41 9.49 -3.69
N GLU A 107 -1.77 10.59 -4.34
CA GLU A 107 -2.91 11.45 -3.99
C GLU A 107 -2.84 11.98 -2.55
N ALA A 108 -1.62 12.22 -2.04
CA ALA A 108 -1.40 12.65 -0.66
C ALA A 108 -2.09 13.97 -0.31
N GLY A 109 -2.28 14.87 -1.29
CA GLY A 109 -3.03 16.13 -1.11
C GLY A 109 -4.53 15.94 -0.85
N GLN A 110 -5.10 14.79 -1.21
CA GLN A 110 -6.52 14.46 -1.01
C GLN A 110 -6.76 13.66 0.29
N MET A 111 -5.72 13.44 1.10
CA MET A 111 -5.80 12.61 2.30
C MET A 111 -5.74 13.42 3.58
N THR A 112 -6.61 13.11 4.54
CA THR A 112 -6.47 13.63 5.90
C THR A 112 -5.23 13.02 6.57
N LEU A 113 -4.57 13.77 7.45
CA LEU A 113 -3.39 13.28 8.17
C LEU A 113 -3.65 11.95 8.93
N PRO A 114 -4.79 11.75 9.62
CA PRO A 114 -5.10 10.46 10.25
C PRO A 114 -5.15 9.29 9.26
N SER A 115 -5.59 9.53 8.02
CA SER A 115 -5.65 8.51 6.97
C SER A 115 -4.28 8.19 6.39
N ALA A 116 -3.37 9.17 6.32
CA ALA A 116 -2.01 9.01 5.84
C ALA A 116 -1.07 8.42 6.91
N LEU A 117 -1.41 8.53 8.19
CA LEU A 117 -0.50 8.14 9.27
C LEU A 117 -0.11 6.65 9.26
N PRO A 118 -1.01 5.67 9.05
CA PRO A 118 -0.65 4.26 9.05
C PRO A 118 0.46 3.86 8.08
N PRO A 119 0.45 4.27 6.79
CA PRO A 119 1.58 4.00 5.90
C PRO A 119 2.85 4.76 6.27
N LEU A 120 2.75 6.01 6.74
CA LEU A 120 3.92 6.80 7.15
C LEU A 120 4.69 6.16 8.31
N LEU A 121 3.98 5.60 9.29
CA LEU A 121 4.59 4.90 10.44
C LEU A 121 5.29 3.59 10.06
N ARG A 122 5.07 3.08 8.85
CA ARG A 122 5.74 1.90 8.30
C ARG A 122 6.97 2.25 7.47
N ALA A 123 7.25 3.52 7.24
CA ALA A 123 8.32 3.98 6.37
C ALA A 123 9.63 4.21 7.13
N GLU A 124 10.76 3.78 6.59
CA GLU A 124 12.05 4.42 6.90
C GLU A 124 12.23 5.74 6.13
N THR A 125 11.73 5.76 4.90
CA THR A 125 11.67 6.97 4.07
C THR A 125 10.31 6.98 3.38
N PHE A 126 9.61 8.11 3.39
CA PHE A 126 8.36 8.25 2.66
C PHE A 126 8.46 9.32 1.59
N VAL A 127 7.68 9.15 0.53
CA VAL A 127 7.55 10.07 -0.60
C VAL A 127 6.07 10.38 -0.75
N LEU A 128 5.70 11.65 -0.62
CA LEU A 128 4.34 12.12 -0.82
C LEU A 128 4.22 12.66 -2.25
N VAL A 129 3.27 12.13 -3.01
CA VAL A 129 2.93 12.58 -4.36
C VAL A 129 1.50 13.08 -4.35
N GLY A 130 1.29 14.26 -4.92
CA GLY A 130 -0.01 14.90 -5.00
C GLY A 130 0.13 16.33 -5.51
N ASP A 131 -1.01 16.95 -5.81
CA ASP A 131 -1.07 18.34 -6.25
C ASP A 131 -1.84 19.19 -5.23
N PRO A 132 -1.17 20.09 -4.48
CA PRO A 132 -1.82 20.97 -3.50
C PRO A 132 -2.87 21.92 -4.09
N LYS A 133 -2.92 22.07 -5.43
CA LYS A 133 -3.93 22.90 -6.11
C LYS A 133 -5.17 22.12 -6.53
N GLN A 134 -5.17 20.79 -6.38
CA GLN A 134 -6.34 19.96 -6.59
C GLN A 134 -7.24 19.93 -5.34
N LEU A 135 -8.28 19.09 -5.35
CA LEU A 135 -9.26 19.03 -4.28
C LEU A 135 -8.61 18.67 -2.93
N PRO A 136 -8.98 19.35 -1.83
CA PRO A 136 -8.56 18.95 -0.49
C PRO A 136 -9.28 17.67 -0.04
N PRO A 137 -8.90 17.08 1.10
CA PRO A 137 -9.61 15.95 1.69
C PRO A 137 -11.08 16.27 1.95
N LEU A 138 -11.97 15.28 1.79
CA LEU A 138 -13.39 15.46 2.09
C LEU A 138 -13.64 15.38 3.60
N VAL A 139 -13.96 16.52 4.22
CA VAL A 139 -14.37 16.60 5.63
C VAL A 139 -15.84 16.97 5.74
N ARG A 140 -16.64 16.07 6.31
CA ARG A 140 -18.11 16.24 6.40
C ARG A 140 -18.55 17.21 7.49
N SER A 141 -17.72 17.40 8.53
CA SER A 141 -18.04 18.27 9.66
C SER A 141 -17.40 19.64 9.42
N PRO A 142 -18.18 20.72 9.28
CA PRO A 142 -17.61 22.06 9.11
C PRO A 142 -16.67 22.45 10.24
N ARG A 143 -17.04 22.08 11.49
CA ARG A 143 -16.18 22.31 12.65
C ARG A 143 -14.82 21.61 12.53
N ALA A 144 -14.80 20.37 12.04
CA ALA A 144 -13.54 19.64 11.90
C ALA A 144 -12.65 20.23 10.80
N ASP A 145 -13.26 20.67 9.69
CA ASP A 145 -12.57 21.36 8.59
C ASP A 145 -11.96 22.70 9.08
N GLU A 146 -12.73 23.50 9.81
CA GLU A 146 -12.28 24.75 10.44
C GLU A 146 -11.15 24.53 11.47
N GLU A 147 -11.16 23.41 12.19
CA GLU A 147 -10.12 23.02 13.15
C GLU A 147 -8.92 22.30 12.48
N GLY A 148 -8.91 22.17 11.15
CA GLY A 148 -7.76 21.72 10.35
C GLY A 148 -7.70 20.22 10.03
N LEU A 149 -8.84 19.52 10.06
CA LEU A 149 -8.94 18.13 9.58
C LEU A 149 -8.99 18.06 8.05
#